data_AF-A0A922XL89-F1
#
_entry.id   AF-A0A922XL89-F1
#
_cell.length_a   1.000
_cell.length_b   1.000
_cell.length_c   1.000
_cell.angle_alpha   90.00
_cell.angle_beta   90.00
_cell.angle_gamma   90.00
#
_symmetry.space_group_name_H-M   'P 1'
#
loop_
_entity.id
_entity.type
_entity.pdbx_description
1 polymer ?
#
loop_
_entity_poly.entity_id
_entity_poly.type
_entity_poly.pdbx_seq_one_letter_code
_entity_poly.pdbx_strand_id
1 'polypeptide(L)'
;MKLYICNECQNLLYFENNICLKCGHTVGFDARHLDLITLKPDGDGVYTDVMQKATYRFCANAAYATCNWLIPLQDDSSFCIACQLNRTIPALTSQNLDYWKRIEVAKHRL
;
A
#
# COMPACT_ATOMS: atom_id res chain seq x y z
N MET A 1 12.20 -8.09 11.18
CA MET A 1 10.94 -8.41 10.48
C MET A 1 9.78 -8.13 11.43
N LYS A 2 8.94 -7.14 11.14
CA LYS A 2 7.72 -6.86 11.91
C LYS A 2 6.59 -7.71 11.33
N LEU A 3 5.79 -8.34 12.20
CA LEU A 3 4.55 -9.02 11.81
C LEU A 3 3.39 -8.05 12.02
N TYR A 4 2.41 -8.12 11.12
CA TYR A 4 1.19 -7.33 11.15
C TYR A 4 -0.03 -8.24 11.33
N ILE A 5 -1.19 -7.69 11.68
CA ILE A 5 -2.40 -8.48 11.96
C ILE A 5 -3.61 -7.87 11.26
N CYS A 6 -4.37 -8.67 10.52
CA CYS A 6 -5.63 -8.27 9.93
C CYS A 6 -6.66 -7.96 11.03
N ASN A 7 -7.11 -6.71 11.13
CA ASN A 7 -8.01 -6.26 12.19
C ASN A 7 -9.37 -6.99 12.18
N GLU A 8 -9.84 -7.41 11.00
CA GLU A 8 -11.14 -8.09 10.84
C GLU A 8 -11.10 -9.58 11.26
N CYS A 9 -10.02 -10.32 10.95
CA CYS A 9 -10.00 -11.79 11.13
C CYS A 9 -8.78 -12.36 11.90
N GLN A 10 -7.97 -11.46 12.44
CA GLN A 10 -6.77 -11.72 13.25
C GLN A 10 -5.73 -12.62 12.56
N ASN A 11 -5.73 -12.68 11.22
CA ASN A 11 -4.70 -13.38 10.45
C ASN A 11 -3.39 -12.60 10.47
N LEU A 12 -2.26 -13.30 10.52
CA LEU A 12 -0.94 -12.69 10.31
C LEU A 12 -0.85 -12.10 8.90
N LEU A 13 -0.24 -10.93 8.80
CA LEU A 13 0.04 -10.21 7.57
C LEU A 13 1.55 -9.90 7.49
N TYR A 14 2.06 -9.96 6.26
CA TYR A 14 3.41 -9.58 5.87
C TYR A 14 3.39 -8.22 5.17
N PHE A 15 4.52 -7.52 5.18
CA PHE A 15 4.60 -6.17 4.61
C PHE A 15 4.18 -6.12 3.14
N GLU A 16 4.50 -7.16 2.37
CA GLU A 16 4.16 -7.27 0.95
C GLU A 16 2.68 -7.63 0.68
N ASN A 17 1.84 -7.82 1.70
CA ASN A 17 0.42 -8.09 1.49
C ASN A 17 -0.37 -6.82 1.09
N ASN A 18 -1.25 -7.00 0.12
CA ASN A 18 -2.28 -6.05 -0.34
C ASN A 18 -3.71 -6.56 -0.09
N ILE A 19 -3.85 -7.85 0.19
CA ILE A 19 -5.08 -8.51 0.64
C ILE A 19 -4.77 -9.44 1.83
N CYS A 20 -5.74 -9.61 2.73
CA CYS A 20 -5.70 -10.65 3.74
C CYS A 20 -6.08 -11.99 3.12
N LEU A 21 -5.12 -12.93 3.06
CA LEU A 21 -5.31 -14.25 2.45
C LEU A 21 -6.35 -15.15 3.17
N LYS A 22 -6.84 -14.76 4.36
CA LYS A 22 -7.84 -15.51 5.13
C LYS A 22 -9.27 -14.97 4.97
N CYS A 23 -9.47 -13.65 4.89
CA CYS A 23 -10.80 -13.02 4.83
C CYS A 23 -11.05 -12.16 3.57
N GLY A 24 -10.10 -12.12 2.63
CA GLY A 24 -10.23 -11.39 1.36
C GLY A 24 -10.23 -9.86 1.45
N HIS A 25 -10.22 -9.27 2.65
CA HIS A 25 -10.20 -7.82 2.82
C HIS A 25 -8.92 -7.21 2.25
N THR A 26 -9.04 -6.04 1.62
CA THR A 26 -7.90 -5.23 1.22
C THR A 26 -7.13 -4.78 2.46
N VAL A 27 -5.80 -4.74 2.35
CA VAL A 27 -4.92 -4.23 3.40
C VAL A 27 -3.89 -3.27 2.79
N GLY A 28 -3.47 -2.27 3.54
CA GLY A 28 -2.47 -1.30 3.08
C GLY A 28 -1.67 -0.71 4.23
N PHE A 29 -0.48 -0.20 3.91
CA PHE A 29 0.44 0.35 4.92
C PHE A 29 0.17 1.83 5.17
N ASP A 30 -0.20 2.19 6.40
CA ASP A 30 -0.29 3.59 6.84
C ASP A 30 1.04 4.05 7.46
N ALA A 31 1.71 4.98 6.78
CA ALA A 31 2.97 5.55 7.22
C ALA A 31 2.86 6.35 8.53
N ARG A 32 1.67 6.82 8.92
CA ARG A 32 1.47 7.58 10.17
C ARG A 32 1.51 6.69 11.41
N HIS A 33 0.94 5.49 11.30
CA HIS A 33 0.90 4.51 12.39
C HIS A 33 1.99 3.43 12.27
N LEU A 34 2.73 3.41 11.14
CA LEU A 34 3.72 2.38 10.79
C LEU A 34 3.13 0.97 10.87
N ASP A 35 1.91 0.81 10.38
CA ASP A 35 1.09 -0.38 10.54
C ASP A 35 0.36 -0.76 9.24
N LEU A 36 -0.02 -2.03 9.13
CA LEU A 36 -0.69 -2.60 7.95
C LEU A 36 -2.17 -2.79 8.27
N ILE A 37 -2.96 -1.76 7.96
CA ILE A 37 -4.36 -1.65 8.37
C ILE A 37 -5.29 -2.37 7.39
N THR A 38 -6.42 -2.85 7.93
CA THR A 38 -7.46 -3.53 7.15
C THR A 38 -8.49 -2.54 6.64
N LEU A 39 -8.85 -2.65 5.37
CA LEU A 39 -9.63 -1.67 4.64
C LEU A 39 -10.93 -2.27 4.09
N LYS A 40 -11.98 -1.46 4.06
CA LYS A 40 -13.22 -1.71 3.30
C LYS A 40 -13.28 -0.69 2.14
N PRO A 41 -13.63 -1.11 0.91
CA PRO A 41 -13.76 -0.20 -0.22
C PRO A 41 -15.07 0.58 -0.11
N ASP A 42 -15.01 1.91 -0.21
CA ASP A 42 -16.16 2.80 -0.07
C ASP A 42 -16.69 3.32 -1.42
N GLY A 43 -15.98 3.04 -2.51
CA GLY A 43 -16.28 3.52 -3.87
C GLY A 43 -15.14 4.37 -4.45
N ASP A 44 -15.11 4.56 -5.77
CA ASP A 44 -14.22 5.51 -6.48
C ASP A 44 -12.71 5.47 -6.11
N GLY A 45 -12.20 4.30 -5.71
CA GLY A 45 -10.80 4.12 -5.27
C GLY A 45 -10.51 4.60 -3.84
N VAL A 46 -11.54 4.98 -3.09
CA VAL A 46 -11.50 5.32 -1.67
C VAL A 46 -11.70 4.06 -0.82
N TYR A 47 -10.96 4.00 0.29
CA TYR A 47 -10.94 2.91 1.25
C TYR A 47 -11.03 3.46 2.67
N THR A 48 -11.88 2.86 3.50
CA THR A 48 -12.01 3.21 4.92
C THR A 48 -11.40 2.14 5.81
N ASP A 49 -10.62 2.58 6.79
CA ASP A 49 -10.09 1.71 7.85
C ASP A 49 -11.22 1.12 8.69
N VAL A 50 -11.23 -0.20 8.83
CA VAL A 50 -12.22 -0.91 9.65
C VAL A 50 -12.17 -0.48 11.13
N MET A 51 -11.01 -0.08 11.64
CA MET A 51 -10.81 0.35 13.03
C MET A 51 -11.07 1.85 13.24
N GLN A 52 -10.22 2.71 12.68
CA GLN A 52 -10.24 4.15 12.97
C GLN A 52 -11.28 4.95 12.17
N LYS A 53 -11.94 4.33 11.18
CA LYS A 53 -12.87 5.00 10.23
C LYS A 53 -12.26 6.16 9.44
N ALA A 54 -10.94 6.23 9.37
CA ALA A 54 -10.24 7.18 8.51
C ALA A 54 -10.29 6.70 7.05
N THR A 55 -10.45 7.65 6.12
CA THR A 55 -10.48 7.42 4.67
C THR A 55 -9.10 7.58 4.05
N TYR A 56 -8.81 6.71 3.09
CA TYR A 56 -7.54 6.62 2.38
C TYR A 56 -7.76 6.35 0.90
N ARG A 57 -6.72 6.61 0.12
CA ARG A 57 -6.54 6.14 -1.25
C ARG A 57 -5.17 5.48 -1.35
N PHE A 58 -4.97 4.56 -2.29
CA PHE A 58 -3.65 3.98 -2.51
C PHE A 58 -2.71 4.97 -3.21
N CYS A 59 -1.41 4.80 -2.99
CA CYS A 59 -0.37 5.41 -3.82
C CYS A 59 -0.60 5.10 -5.30
N ALA A 60 -0.42 6.07 -6.20
CA ALA A 60 -0.55 5.85 -7.64
C ALA A 60 0.30 4.68 -8.17
N ASN A 61 1.46 4.41 -7.54
CA ASN A 61 2.32 3.27 -7.87
C ASN A 61 1.71 1.90 -7.53
N ALA A 62 0.66 1.83 -6.73
CA ALA A 62 -0.07 0.59 -6.46
C ALA A 62 -0.72 0.00 -7.72
N ALA A 63 -1.09 0.84 -8.70
CA ALA A 63 -1.58 0.41 -10.01
C ALA A 63 -0.56 -0.47 -10.78
N TYR A 64 0.73 -0.33 -10.45
CA TYR A 64 1.80 -1.14 -11.02
C TYR A 64 2.19 -2.35 -10.15
N ALA A 65 1.48 -2.61 -9.05
CA ALA A 65 1.83 -3.59 -8.02
C ALA A 65 3.26 -3.42 -7.44
N THR A 66 3.76 -2.18 -7.37
CA THR A 66 5.06 -1.85 -6.76
C THR A 66 4.95 -1.23 -5.37
N CYS A 67 3.76 -0.81 -4.94
CA CYS A 67 3.52 -0.15 -3.67
C CYS A 67 2.17 -0.57 -3.09
N ASN A 68 2.08 -0.73 -1.76
CA ASN A 68 0.84 -0.96 -1.00
C ASN A 68 0.60 0.13 0.06
N TRP A 69 1.29 1.26 -0.04
CA TRP A 69 1.18 2.36 0.91
C TRP A 69 -0.06 3.18 0.65
N LEU A 70 -0.66 3.64 1.75
CA LEU A 70 -1.84 4.48 1.77
C LEU A 70 -1.47 5.95 1.82
N ILE A 71 -2.39 6.77 1.32
CA ILE A 71 -2.37 8.22 1.40
C ILE A 71 -3.71 8.63 2.04
N PRO A 72 -3.73 9.41 3.11
CA PRO A 72 -4.97 9.93 3.68
C PRO A 72 -5.76 10.71 2.62
N LEU A 73 -7.10 10.61 2.61
CA LEU A 73 -7.90 11.21 1.52
C LEU A 73 -7.76 12.74 1.43
N GLN A 74 -7.43 13.39 2.56
CA GLN A 74 -7.17 14.83 2.67
C GLN A 74 -5.78 15.30 2.20
N ASP A 75 -4.93 14.39 1.68
CA ASP A 75 -3.63 14.70 1.09
C ASP A 75 -3.74 14.67 -0.44
N ASP A 76 -3.41 15.78 -1.11
CA ASP A 76 -3.50 15.96 -2.56
C ASP A 76 -2.38 15.25 -3.36
N SER A 77 -1.27 14.84 -2.72
CA SER A 77 0.07 14.67 -3.34
C SER A 77 0.24 13.46 -4.29
N SER A 78 -0.84 12.74 -4.61
CA SER A 78 -0.91 11.56 -5.52
C SER A 78 -0.08 10.31 -5.15
N PHE A 79 1.17 10.46 -4.73
CA PHE A 79 2.11 9.41 -4.29
C PHE A 79 2.27 9.38 -2.77
N CYS A 80 2.62 8.23 -2.18
CA CYS A 80 2.92 8.13 -0.74
C CYS A 80 4.28 8.77 -0.40
N ILE A 81 4.52 9.05 0.89
CA ILE A 81 5.73 9.74 1.35
C ILE A 81 7.04 9.07 0.88
N ALA A 82 7.07 7.75 0.72
CA ALA A 82 8.23 7.03 0.20
C ALA A 82 8.38 7.20 -1.31
N CYS A 83 7.31 7.05 -2.09
CA CYS A 83 7.35 7.20 -3.53
C CYS A 83 7.61 8.65 -3.98
N GLN A 84 7.19 9.66 -3.20
CA GLN A 84 7.50 11.07 -3.46
C GLN A 84 9.01 11.36 -3.49
N LEU A 85 9.84 10.53 -2.83
CA LEU A 85 11.30 10.69 -2.80
C LEU A 85 12.00 10.16 -4.07
N ASN A 86 11.30 9.39 -4.92
CA ASN A 86 11.83 8.86 -6.17
C ASN A 86 11.94 9.98 -7.24
N ARG A 87 13.06 10.71 -7.26
CA ARG A 87 13.33 11.80 -8.23
C ARG A 87 13.42 11.35 -9.69
N THR A 88 13.69 10.07 -9.94
CA THR A 88 13.82 9.51 -11.27
C THR A 88 13.41 8.04 -11.23
N ILE A 89 12.49 7.66 -12.12
CA ILE A 89 12.09 6.28 -12.39
C ILE A 89 12.35 5.98 -13.88
N PRO A 90 12.62 4.73 -14.28
CA PRO A 90 12.72 4.38 -15.69
C PRO A 90 11.38 4.59 -16.41
N ALA A 91 11.42 4.83 -17.72
CA ALA A 91 10.21 4.84 -18.54
C ALA A 91 9.50 3.49 -18.43
N LEU A 92 8.22 3.49 -18.05
CA LEU A 92 7.43 2.29 -17.69
C LEU A 92 6.95 1.49 -18.92
N THR A 93 7.89 1.16 -19.82
CA THR A 93 7.67 0.16 -20.88
C THR A 93 7.56 -1.25 -20.27
N SER A 94 7.03 -2.20 -21.03
CA SER A 94 6.77 -3.58 -20.54
C SER A 94 8.00 -4.26 -19.92
N GLN A 95 9.19 -4.10 -20.51
CA GLN A 95 10.44 -4.66 -19.97
C GLN A 95 10.95 -3.90 -18.73
N ASN A 96 10.95 -2.56 -18.77
CA ASN A 96 11.43 -1.74 -17.67
C ASN A 96 10.55 -1.86 -16.41
N LEU A 97 9.25 -2.11 -16.59
CA LEU A 97 8.30 -2.28 -15.50
C LEU A 97 8.67 -3.46 -14.59
N ASP A 98 9.18 -4.58 -15.13
CA ASP A 98 9.62 -5.72 -14.31
C ASP A 98 10.90 -5.42 -13.53
N TYR A 99 11.89 -4.77 -14.17
CA TYR A 99 13.11 -4.35 -13.47
C TYR A 99 12.82 -3.34 -12.36
N TRP A 100 11.93 -2.37 -12.61
CA TRP A 100 11.51 -1.42 -11.59
C TRP A 100 10.73 -2.08 -10.45
N LYS A 101 9.84 -3.03 -10.74
CA LYS A 101 9.16 -3.86 -9.72
C LYS A 101 10.14 -4.53 -8.76
N ARG A 102 11.18 -5.16 -9.29
CA ARG A 102 12.24 -5.81 -8.47
C ARG A 102 12.96 -4.80 -7.57
N ILE A 103 13.21 -3.59 -8.07
CA ILE A 103 13.84 -2.51 -7.30
C ILE A 103 12.94 -2.03 -6.16
N GLU A 104 11.65 -1.74 -6.40
CA GLU A 104 10.75 -1.28 -5.33
C GLU A 104 10.51 -2.37 -4.27
N VAL A 105 10.37 -3.64 -4.67
CA VAL A 105 10.31 -4.78 -3.72
C VAL A 105 11.59 -4.90 -2.89
N ALA A 106 12.76 -4.62 -3.47
CA ALA A 106 14.02 -4.61 -2.72
C ALA A 106 14.10 -3.43 -1.74
N LYS A 107 13.63 -2.22 -2.13
CA LYS A 107 13.56 -1.05 -1.25
C LYS A 107 12.73 -1.30 0.01
N HIS A 108 11.62 -2.03 -0.11
CA HIS A 108 10.74 -2.38 1.02
C HIS A 108 11.36 -3.33 2.06
N ARG A 109 12.57 -3.86 1.82
CA ARG A 109 13.26 -4.81 2.72
C ARG A 109 14.43 -4.18 3.48
N LEU A 110 14.67 -2.88 3.30
CA LEU A 110 15.67 -2.07 3.99
C LEU A 110 15.06 -1.39 5.22
#